data_AF-A0A9W9W9Z8-F1
#
_entry.id   AF-A0A9W9W9Z8-F1
#
_cell.length_a   1.000
_cell.length_b   1.000
_cell.length_c   1.000
_cell.angle_alpha   90.00
_cell.angle_beta   90.00
_cell.angle_gamma   90.00
#
_symmetry.space_group_name_H-M   'P 1'
#
loop_
_entity.id
_entity.type
_entity.pdbx_description
1 polymer ?
#
loop_
_entity_poly.entity_id
_entity_poly.type
_entity_poly.pdbx_seq_one_letter_code
_entity_poly.pdbx_strand_id
1 'polypeptide(L)'
;MAMKAVDGQRGRLVRLVQQLEGCVVVETNSSHAIHIPAASIHATFTLQGGFLIAKDFTTSKSLMAISEFLANGLDECLPVDARSVCFEWFERSLDISLAHSKTREAVYAWHRAETKLASWASVQRAWRVSVQRLWEQALVHDFTYHCPCGNQGRKTSFTNHFRSAHLSFLFSSTQLRRRC
;
A
#
# COMPACT_ATOMS: atom_id res chain seq x y z
N MET A 1 22.85 -13.15 -21.17
CA MET A 1 22.30 -13.12 -19.79
C MET A 1 20.78 -12.81 -19.72
N ALA A 2 20.14 -12.30 -20.78
CA ALA A 2 18.71 -11.97 -20.79
C ALA A 2 17.74 -13.17 -20.84
N MET A 3 18.12 -14.30 -21.47
CA MET A 3 17.23 -15.47 -21.63
C MET A 3 16.77 -16.11 -20.31
N LYS A 4 17.64 -16.17 -19.29
CA LYS A 4 17.27 -16.76 -17.99
C LYS A 4 16.17 -16.00 -17.25
N ALA A 5 16.05 -14.69 -17.48
CA ALA A 5 15.02 -13.86 -16.85
C ALA A 5 13.65 -14.05 -17.52
N VAL A 6 13.63 -14.22 -18.84
CA VAL A 6 12.41 -14.45 -19.64
C VAL A 6 11.76 -15.79 -19.27
N ASP A 7 12.55 -16.86 -19.12
CA ASP A 7 12.04 -18.18 -18.71
C ASP A 7 11.50 -18.17 -17.27
N GLY A 8 12.11 -17.39 -16.36
CA GLY A 8 11.62 -17.21 -14.99
C GLY A 8 10.27 -16.49 -14.91
N GLN A 9 10.07 -15.45 -15.73
CA GLN A 9 8.79 -14.73 -15.86
C GLN A 9 7.70 -15.62 -16.47
N ARG A 10 8.04 -16.35 -17.54
CA ARG A 10 7.15 -17.30 -18.22
C ARG A 10 6.71 -18.42 -17.27
N GLY A 11 7.61 -18.93 -16.43
CA GLY A 11 7.31 -19.95 -15.42
C GLY A 11 6.37 -19.48 -14.31
N ARG A 12 6.40 -18.20 -13.92
CA ARG A 12 5.48 -17.63 -12.92
C ARG A 12 4.07 -17.45 -13.48
N LEU A 13 3.95 -16.97 -14.72
CA LEU A 13 2.67 -16.78 -15.39
C LEU A 13 1.96 -18.12 -15.63
N VAL A 14 2.68 -19.14 -16.08
CA VAL A 14 2.12 -20.50 -16.30
C VAL A 14 1.56 -21.11 -15.01
N ARG A 15 2.19 -20.87 -13.86
CA ARG A 15 1.72 -21.38 -12.56
C ARG A 15 0.42 -20.71 -12.10
N LEU A 16 0.24 -19.43 -12.43
CA LEU A 16 -0.94 -18.67 -12.03
C LEU A 16 -2.10 -18.83 -13.02
N VAL A 17 -1.82 -19.06 -14.31
CA VAL A 17 -2.84 -19.19 -15.36
C VAL A 17 -3.90 -20.25 -15.04
N GLN A 18 -3.53 -21.37 -14.41
CA GLN A 18 -4.49 -22.42 -14.05
C GLN A 18 -5.44 -22.03 -12.91
N GLN A 19 -5.12 -20.96 -12.16
CA GLN A 19 -5.92 -20.43 -11.06
C GLN A 19 -6.70 -19.17 -11.46
N LEU A 20 -6.48 -18.65 -12.67
CA LEU A 20 -7.21 -17.49 -13.16
C LEU A 20 -8.55 -17.95 -13.75
N GLU A 21 -9.65 -17.53 -13.13
CA GLU A 21 -11.02 -17.86 -13.56
C GLU A 21 -11.48 -17.03 -14.79
N GLY A 22 -10.66 -16.06 -15.23
CA GLY A 22 -10.92 -15.25 -16.41
C GLY A 22 -9.77 -14.28 -16.72
N CYS A 23 -9.74 -13.76 -17.94
CA CYS A 23 -8.83 -12.69 -18.33
C CYS A 23 -9.54 -11.69 -19.25
N VAL A 24 -9.09 -10.44 -19.21
CA VAL A 24 -9.52 -9.40 -20.13
C VAL A 24 -8.38 -9.18 -21.13
N VAL A 25 -8.64 -9.49 -22.39
CA VAL A 25 -7.69 -9.25 -23.49
C VAL A 25 -8.13 -8.00 -24.24
N VAL A 26 -7.23 -7.01 -24.30
CA VAL A 26 -7.47 -5.76 -25.02
C VAL A 26 -6.38 -5.59 -26.06
N GLU A 27 -6.77 -5.61 -27.34
CA GLU A 27 -5.91 -5.14 -28.41
C GLU A 27 -5.96 -3.61 -28.44
N THR A 28 -4.78 -2.98 -28.49
CA THR A 28 -4.65 -1.53 -28.40
C THR A 28 -3.49 -1.03 -29.26
N ASN A 29 -3.47 0.28 -29.53
CA ASN A 29 -2.41 0.96 -30.26
C ASN A 29 -2.10 2.32 -29.63
N SER A 30 -1.19 3.09 -30.22
CA SER A 30 -0.75 4.39 -29.73
C SER A 30 -1.83 5.47 -29.66
N SER A 31 -3.02 5.24 -30.23
CA SER A 31 -4.16 6.17 -30.15
C SER A 31 -4.99 6.00 -28.87
N HIS A 32 -4.66 5.03 -28.02
CA HIS A 32 -5.43 4.69 -26.83
C HIS A 32 -4.57 4.74 -25.57
N ALA A 33 -5.19 5.12 -24.46
CA ALA A 33 -4.62 4.99 -23.12
C ALA A 33 -5.38 3.89 -22.36
N ILE A 34 -4.65 2.97 -21.74
CA ILE A 34 -5.23 1.94 -20.88
C ILE A 34 -4.90 2.28 -19.43
N HIS A 35 -5.93 2.35 -18.59
CA HIS A 35 -5.76 2.43 -17.15
C HIS A 35 -5.81 1.02 -16.55
N ILE A 36 -4.71 0.62 -15.90
CA ILE A 36 -4.59 -0.65 -15.20
C ILE A 36 -4.76 -0.38 -13.69
N PRO A 37 -5.85 -0.86 -13.05
CA PRO A 37 -6.07 -0.62 -11.62
C PRO A 37 -4.97 -1.24 -10.74
N ALA A 38 -4.75 -0.65 -9.56
CA ALA A 38 -3.90 -1.24 -8.54
C ALA A 38 -4.33 -2.69 -8.19
N ALA A 39 -3.36 -3.54 -7.86
CA ALA A 39 -3.52 -4.99 -7.65
C ALA A 39 -3.94 -5.82 -8.88
N SER A 40 -3.92 -5.25 -10.10
CA SER A 40 -4.14 -6.05 -11.31
C SER A 40 -2.86 -6.75 -11.77
N ILE A 41 -2.95 -8.04 -12.04
CA ILE A 41 -1.91 -8.78 -12.77
C ILE A 41 -2.15 -8.56 -14.26
N HIS A 42 -1.15 -8.06 -14.98
CA HIS A 42 -1.25 -7.79 -16.40
C HIS A 42 0.01 -8.24 -17.15
N ALA A 43 -0.16 -8.51 -18.45
CA ALA A 43 0.92 -8.82 -19.36
C ALA A 43 0.65 -8.11 -20.70
N THR A 44 1.70 -7.61 -21.34
CA THR A 44 1.61 -6.89 -22.61
C THR A 44 2.43 -7.64 -23.65
N PHE A 45 1.84 -7.87 -24.83
CA PHE A 45 2.51 -8.45 -25.98
C PHE A 45 2.46 -7.48 -27.16
N THR A 46 3.63 -7.19 -27.75
CA THR A 46 3.75 -6.23 -28.85
C THR A 46 3.62 -6.96 -30.19
N LEU A 47 2.56 -6.67 -30.93
CA LEU A 47 2.32 -7.23 -32.27
C LEU A 47 3.07 -6.47 -33.38
N GLN A 48 3.17 -5.15 -33.24
CA GLN A 48 3.85 -4.26 -34.18
C GLN A 48 4.73 -3.27 -33.40
N GLY A 49 5.93 -2.99 -33.90
CA GLY A 49 6.89 -2.09 -33.24
C GLY A 49 6.33 -0.67 -33.01
N GLY A 50 6.74 -0.03 -31.92
CA GLY A 50 6.29 1.31 -31.53
C GLY A 50 6.80 1.76 -30.16
N PHE A 51 6.37 2.95 -29.74
CA PHE A 51 6.69 3.52 -28.42
C PHE A 51 5.45 3.59 -27.55
N LEU A 52 5.60 3.18 -26.29
CA LEU A 52 4.57 3.28 -25.26
C LEU A 52 5.14 4.07 -24.08
N ILE A 53 4.30 4.91 -23.47
CA ILE A 53 4.63 5.65 -22.25
C ILE A 53 3.72 5.11 -21.15
N ALA A 54 4.32 4.61 -20.08
CA ALA A 54 3.62 4.20 -18.87
C ALA A 54 3.88 5.22 -17.76
N LYS A 55 2.86 5.48 -16.94
CA LYS A 55 2.97 6.32 -15.75
C LYS A 55 2.24 5.66 -14.60
N ASP A 56 2.99 5.26 -13.59
CA ASP A 56 2.43 4.76 -12.34
C ASP A 56 1.99 5.93 -11.47
N PHE A 57 0.83 5.79 -10.83
CA PHE A 57 0.29 6.79 -9.92
C PHE A 57 -0.47 6.13 -8.78
N THR A 58 -0.57 6.85 -7.66
CA THR A 58 -1.34 6.43 -6.49
C THR A 58 -2.63 7.22 -6.41
N THR A 59 -3.69 6.57 -5.94
CA THR A 59 -4.99 7.21 -5.67
C THR A 59 -5.52 6.70 -4.34
N SER A 60 -6.59 7.30 -3.83
CA SER A 60 -7.29 6.74 -2.67
C SER A 60 -7.79 5.31 -2.89
N LYS A 61 -8.07 4.89 -4.14
CA LYS A 61 -8.46 3.50 -4.45
C LYS A 61 -7.28 2.52 -4.38
N SER A 62 -6.05 3.01 -4.49
CA SER A 62 -4.84 2.18 -4.41
C SER A 62 -4.53 1.74 -2.97
N LEU A 63 -5.02 2.48 -1.96
CA LEU A 63 -4.63 2.29 -0.56
C LEU A 63 -4.94 0.88 -0.05
N MET A 64 -6.15 0.37 -0.28
CA MET A 64 -6.54 -0.96 0.19
C MET A 64 -5.71 -2.05 -0.49
N ALA A 65 -5.52 -1.96 -1.81
CA ALA A 65 -4.70 -2.88 -2.57
C ALA A 65 -3.26 -2.95 -2.04
N ILE A 66 -2.65 -1.80 -1.75
CA ILE A 66 -1.29 -1.74 -1.19
C ILE A 66 -1.27 -2.29 0.25
N SER A 67 -2.31 -2.03 1.05
CA SER A 67 -2.38 -2.58 2.41
C SER A 67 -2.44 -4.10 2.42
N GLU A 68 -3.21 -4.71 1.53
CA GLU A 68 -3.28 -6.17 1.39
C GLU A 68 -1.95 -6.72 0.87
N PHE A 69 -1.32 -6.04 -0.09
CA PHE A 69 -0.01 -6.42 -0.60
C PHE A 69 1.03 -6.50 0.53
N LEU A 70 1.08 -5.48 1.39
CA LEU A 70 1.95 -5.46 2.57
C LEU A 70 1.54 -6.52 3.60
N ALA A 71 0.26 -6.60 3.95
CA ALA A 71 -0.23 -7.53 4.98
C ALA A 71 0.09 -8.99 4.66
N ASN A 72 0.10 -9.36 3.37
CA ASN A 72 0.45 -10.69 2.89
C ASN A 72 1.96 -10.89 2.63
N GLY A 73 2.80 -9.90 2.97
CA GLY A 73 4.26 -9.98 2.83
C GLY A 73 4.76 -10.04 1.38
N LEU A 74 3.96 -9.58 0.41
CA LEU A 74 4.33 -9.64 -1.00
C LEU A 74 5.49 -8.69 -1.34
N ASP A 75 5.70 -7.66 -0.54
CA ASP A 75 6.88 -6.78 -0.62
C ASP A 75 8.18 -7.55 -0.40
N GLU A 76 8.16 -8.61 0.41
CA GLU A 76 9.35 -9.42 0.69
C GLU A 76 9.83 -10.19 -0.55
N CYS A 77 8.95 -10.41 -1.53
CA CYS A 77 9.30 -11.02 -2.81
C CYS A 77 10.05 -10.06 -3.74
N LEU A 78 10.13 -8.77 -3.40
CA LEU A 78 10.80 -7.74 -4.18
C LEU A 78 12.28 -7.57 -3.74
N PRO A 79 13.15 -7.09 -4.64
CA PRO A 79 14.48 -6.60 -4.29
C PRO A 79 14.40 -5.52 -3.20
N VAL A 80 15.41 -5.46 -2.33
CA VAL A 80 15.43 -4.56 -1.15
C VAL A 80 15.11 -3.11 -1.53
N ASP A 81 15.71 -2.60 -2.61
CA ASP A 81 15.51 -1.21 -3.07
C ASP A 81 14.09 -0.94 -3.57
N ALA A 82 13.36 -1.97 -4.01
CA ALA A 82 11.98 -1.85 -4.45
C ALA A 82 10.97 -1.96 -3.29
N ARG A 83 11.39 -2.48 -2.12
CA ARG A 83 10.49 -2.62 -0.95
C ARG A 83 10.11 -1.27 -0.37
N SER A 84 11.05 -0.33 -0.29
CA SER A 84 10.79 1.03 0.22
C SER A 84 9.68 1.74 -0.57
N VAL A 85 9.65 1.52 -1.88
CA VAL A 85 8.65 2.09 -2.79
C VAL A 85 7.23 1.68 -2.41
N CYS A 86 7.02 0.45 -1.90
CA CYS A 86 5.70 0.01 -1.44
C CYS A 86 5.17 0.85 -0.27
N PHE A 87 6.06 1.21 0.67
CA PHE A 87 5.70 2.05 1.81
C PHE A 87 5.51 3.52 1.43
N GLU A 88 6.25 4.02 0.43
CA GLU A 88 6.02 5.34 -0.15
C GLU A 88 4.67 5.41 -0.87
N TRP A 89 4.31 4.37 -1.63
CA TRP A 89 3.00 4.29 -2.28
C TRP A 89 1.86 4.19 -1.27
N PHE A 90 2.06 3.45 -0.18
CA PHE A 90 1.11 3.40 0.93
C PHE A 90 0.93 4.79 1.54
N GLU A 91 2.01 5.49 1.88
CA GLU A 91 1.99 6.84 2.45
C GLU A 91 1.26 7.83 1.53
N ARG A 92 1.58 7.87 0.24
CA ARG A 92 0.91 8.77 -0.71
C ARG A 92 -0.57 8.44 -0.87
N SER A 93 -0.92 7.15 -0.91
CA SER A 93 -2.32 6.72 -1.01
C SER A 93 -3.10 7.03 0.27
N LEU A 94 -2.43 6.97 1.42
CA LEU A 94 -2.97 7.37 2.73
C LEU A 94 -3.25 8.87 2.75
N ASP A 95 -2.27 9.68 2.39
CA ASP A 95 -2.41 11.14 2.30
C ASP A 95 -3.59 11.54 1.41
N ILE A 96 -3.65 11.03 0.17
CA ILE A 96 -4.76 11.27 -0.76
C ILE A 96 -6.11 10.83 -0.16
N SER A 97 -6.16 9.73 0.58
CA SER A 97 -7.39 9.24 1.20
C SER A 97 -7.86 10.14 2.34
N LEU A 98 -6.93 10.57 3.19
CA LEU A 98 -7.22 11.49 4.30
C LEU A 98 -7.64 12.88 3.78
N ALA A 99 -6.94 13.41 2.78
CA ALA A 99 -7.27 14.68 2.13
C ALA A 99 -8.66 14.69 1.49
N HIS A 100 -9.15 13.53 1.02
CA HIS A 100 -10.49 13.37 0.43
C HIS A 100 -11.53 12.81 1.41
N SER A 101 -11.31 12.94 2.72
CA SER A 101 -12.24 12.52 3.78
C SER A 101 -12.62 11.03 3.76
N LYS A 102 -11.75 10.17 3.19
CA LYS A 102 -11.90 8.70 3.20
C LYS A 102 -11.23 8.08 4.43
N THR A 103 -11.50 8.66 5.59
CA THR A 103 -10.83 8.27 6.84
C THR A 103 -11.17 6.84 7.24
N ARG A 104 -12.41 6.39 6.97
CA ARG A 104 -12.81 5.00 7.25
C ARG A 104 -11.93 4.03 6.47
N GLU A 105 -11.82 4.20 5.17
CA GLU A 105 -10.99 3.37 4.30
C GLU A 105 -9.51 3.42 4.71
N ALA A 106 -9.01 4.60 5.07
CA ALA A 106 -7.65 4.79 5.59
C ALA A 106 -7.41 3.99 6.87
N VAL A 107 -8.35 4.01 7.81
CA VAL A 107 -8.28 3.29 9.09
C VAL A 107 -8.29 1.78 8.86
N TYR A 108 -9.17 1.28 7.97
CA TYR A 108 -9.20 -0.15 7.62
C TYR A 108 -7.88 -0.60 6.99
N ALA A 109 -7.38 0.13 5.99
CA ALA A 109 -6.13 -0.19 5.32
C ALA A 109 -4.92 -0.12 6.27
N TRP A 110 -4.89 0.86 7.17
CA TRP A 110 -3.86 0.97 8.20
C TRP A 110 -3.87 -0.23 9.13
N HIS A 111 -5.04 -0.56 9.70
CA HIS A 111 -5.18 -1.70 10.59
C HIS A 111 -4.77 -3.01 9.89
N ARG A 112 -5.15 -3.16 8.62
CA ARG A 112 -4.81 -4.35 7.82
C ARG A 112 -3.31 -4.56 7.67
N ALA A 113 -2.55 -3.49 7.44
CA ALA A 113 -1.10 -3.53 7.23
C ALA A 113 -0.28 -3.23 8.51
N GLU A 114 -0.93 -3.05 9.66
CA GLU A 114 -0.38 -2.45 10.87
C GLU A 114 0.96 -3.06 11.32
N THR A 115 1.04 -4.40 11.38
CA THR A 115 2.26 -5.11 11.80
C THR A 115 3.44 -4.80 10.89
N LYS A 116 3.21 -4.72 9.57
CA LYS A 116 4.26 -4.38 8.60
C LYS A 116 4.65 -2.91 8.66
N LEU A 117 3.68 -2.02 8.80
CA LEU A 117 3.93 -0.60 8.96
C LEU A 117 4.72 -0.33 10.25
N ALA A 118 4.42 -1.02 11.34
CA ALA A 118 5.16 -0.91 12.60
C ALA A 118 6.62 -1.39 12.47
N SER A 119 6.83 -2.53 11.80
CA SER A 119 8.16 -3.03 11.50
C SER A 119 8.97 -2.04 10.66
N TRP A 120 8.37 -1.49 9.61
CA TRP A 120 9.02 -0.48 8.76
C TRP A 120 9.32 0.82 9.51
N ALA A 121 8.35 1.32 10.29
CA ALA A 121 8.50 2.53 11.11
C ALA A 121 9.62 2.42 12.15
N SER A 122 9.97 1.20 12.58
CA SER A 122 11.05 0.96 13.55
C SER A 122 12.44 1.25 12.98
N VAL A 123 12.60 1.20 11.65
CA VAL A 123 13.88 1.42 10.96
C VAL A 123 13.87 2.67 10.07
N GLN A 124 12.71 3.13 9.61
CA GLN A 124 12.57 4.31 8.76
C GLN A 124 11.99 5.51 9.49
N ARG A 125 12.87 6.31 10.11
CA ARG A 125 12.47 7.50 10.88
C ARG A 125 11.76 8.55 10.03
N ALA A 126 12.26 8.83 8.82
CA ALA A 126 11.70 9.87 7.95
C ALA A 126 10.24 9.54 7.56
N TRP A 127 10.03 8.31 7.10
CA TRP A 127 8.69 7.78 6.79
C TRP A 127 7.77 7.85 8.03
N ARG A 128 8.24 7.36 9.19
CA ARG A 128 7.47 7.39 10.45
C ARG A 128 6.99 8.79 10.82
N VAL A 129 7.87 9.79 10.75
CA VAL A 129 7.52 11.20 11.06
C VAL A 129 6.52 11.75 10.05
N SER A 130 6.63 11.36 8.78
CA SER A 130 5.69 11.79 7.74
C SER A 130 4.28 11.25 8.00
N VAL A 131 4.14 9.93 8.16
CA VAL A 131 2.82 9.33 8.44
C VAL A 131 2.25 9.73 9.80
N GLN A 132 3.09 10.02 10.79
CA GLN A 132 2.64 10.59 12.06
C GLN A 132 1.91 11.92 11.84
N ARG A 133 2.48 12.83 11.03
CA ARG A 133 1.86 14.13 10.73
C ARG A 133 0.53 13.97 9.99
N LEU A 134 0.44 13.03 9.05
CA LEU A 134 -0.81 12.72 8.34
C LEU A 134 -1.92 12.34 9.33
N TRP A 135 -1.62 11.45 10.28
CA TRP A 135 -2.59 11.04 11.30
C TRP A 135 -2.90 12.13 12.32
N GLU A 136 -1.92 12.93 12.74
CA GLU A 136 -2.15 14.07 13.63
C GLU A 136 -3.12 15.07 13.02
N GLN A 137 -2.99 15.35 11.72
CA GLN A 137 -3.89 16.25 10.97
C GLN A 137 -5.28 15.63 10.78
N ALA A 138 -5.36 14.34 10.46
CA ALA A 138 -6.64 13.67 10.22
C ALA A 138 -7.47 13.45 11.50
N LEU A 139 -6.82 13.30 12.65
CA LEU A 139 -7.46 12.96 13.92
C LEU A 139 -7.77 14.19 14.81
N VAL A 140 -7.82 15.39 14.24
CA VAL A 140 -8.21 16.63 14.97
C VAL A 140 -9.65 16.53 15.48
N HIS A 141 -10.52 15.84 14.74
CA HIS A 141 -11.89 15.59 15.13
C HIS A 141 -12.11 14.11 15.46
N ASP A 142 -13.05 13.85 16.35
CA ASP A 142 -13.47 12.48 16.66
C ASP A 142 -14.44 11.98 15.60
N PHE A 143 -14.46 10.66 15.40
CA PHE A 143 -15.27 10.02 14.38
C PHE A 143 -16.32 9.13 15.02
N THR A 144 -17.51 9.06 14.39
CA THR A 144 -18.65 8.30 14.92
C THR A 144 -18.61 6.81 14.59
N TYR A 145 -17.60 6.32 13.85
CA TYR A 145 -17.50 4.92 13.47
C TYR A 145 -16.64 4.11 14.46
N HIS A 146 -16.96 2.82 14.57
CA HIS A 146 -16.21 1.88 15.41
C HIS A 146 -14.87 1.50 14.78
N CYS A 147 -13.87 1.30 15.63
CA CYS A 147 -12.58 0.79 15.18
C CYS A 147 -12.71 -0.62 14.59
N PRO A 148 -12.08 -0.91 13.42
CA PRO A 148 -12.16 -2.23 12.78
C PRO A 148 -11.56 -3.37 13.60
N CYS A 149 -10.73 -3.08 14.62
CA CYS A 149 -10.13 -4.11 15.47
C CYS A 149 -11.13 -4.77 16.44
N GLY A 150 -12.34 -4.20 16.61
CA GLY A 150 -13.38 -4.71 17.51
C GLY A 150 -13.11 -4.53 19.01
N ASN A 151 -11.93 -4.03 19.40
CA ASN A 151 -11.49 -3.91 20.79
C ASN A 151 -11.72 -2.51 21.40
N GLN A 152 -12.55 -1.69 20.77
CA GLN A 152 -12.88 -0.35 21.28
C GLN A 152 -13.85 -0.46 22.47
N GLY A 153 -13.39 -0.02 23.65
CA GLY A 153 -14.24 0.05 24.84
C GLY A 153 -15.41 1.02 24.66
N ARG A 154 -16.57 0.70 25.25
CA ARG A 154 -17.82 1.49 25.12
C ARG A 154 -17.72 2.96 25.53
N LYS A 155 -16.74 3.31 26.36
CA LYS A 155 -16.52 4.68 26.88
C LYS A 155 -15.34 5.41 26.21
N THR A 156 -14.66 4.76 25.28
CA THR A 156 -13.46 5.32 24.64
C THR A 156 -13.84 5.85 23.25
N SER A 157 -13.51 7.13 22.99
CA SER A 157 -13.65 7.70 21.65
C SER A 157 -12.82 6.94 20.63
N PHE A 158 -13.25 6.99 19.37
CA PHE A 158 -12.52 6.35 18.28
C PHE A 158 -11.09 6.89 18.21
N THR A 159 -10.93 8.22 18.23
CA THR A 159 -9.61 8.85 18.10
C THR A 159 -8.65 8.45 19.23
N ASN A 160 -9.12 8.40 20.48
CA ASN A 160 -8.27 7.99 21.61
C ASN A 160 -7.87 6.52 21.51
N HIS A 161 -8.83 5.65 21.16
CA HIS A 161 -8.55 4.24 20.94
C HIS A 161 -7.56 4.04 19.79
N PHE A 162 -7.82 4.63 18.62
CA PHE A 162 -6.97 4.46 17.45
C PHE A 162 -5.55 4.97 17.68
N ARG A 163 -5.40 6.13 18.33
CA ARG A 163 -4.08 6.68 18.69
C ARG A 163 -3.29 5.77 19.63
N SER A 164 -3.94 5.21 20.65
CA SER A 164 -3.28 4.38 21.67
C SER A 164 -3.04 2.95 21.22
N ALA A 165 -3.98 2.34 20.50
CA ALA A 165 -3.89 0.96 20.06
C ALA A 165 -3.08 0.80 18.77
N HIS A 166 -3.34 1.65 17.77
CA HIS A 166 -2.89 1.43 16.38
C HIS A 166 -1.81 2.40 15.89
N LEU A 167 -1.57 3.50 16.61
CA LEU A 167 -0.55 4.49 16.24
C LEU A 167 0.57 4.62 17.28
N SER A 168 0.52 3.86 18.39
CA SER A 168 1.48 3.99 19.50
C SER A 168 2.94 3.86 19.07
N PHE A 169 3.22 3.03 18.06
CA PHE A 169 4.57 2.84 17.52
C PHE A 169 5.09 4.08 16.76
N LEU A 170 4.20 4.96 16.27
CA LEU A 170 4.60 6.23 15.66
C LEU A 170 5.08 7.23 16.71
N PHE A 171 4.44 7.23 17.88
CA PHE A 171 4.63 8.20 18.96
C PHE A 171 5.66 7.77 20.02
N SER A 172 6.15 6.54 19.95
CA SER A 172 7.09 6.01 20.94
C SER A 172 8.47 6.67 20.80
N SER A 173 8.79 7.55 21.77
CA SER A 173 10.06 8.27 21.90
C SER A 173 11.25 7.38 22.28
N THR A 174 11.01 6.11 22.64
CA THR A 174 12.01 5.16 23.14
C THR A 174 13.04 4.71 22.10
N GLN A 175 12.88 5.05 20.81
CA GLN A 175 13.92 4.84 19.80
C GLN A 175 14.87 6.04 19.61
N LEU A 176 14.67 7.17 20.31
CA LEU A 176 15.50 8.37 20.18
C LEU A 176 16.75 8.38 21.08
N ARG A 177 16.99 7.35 21.91
CA ARG A 177 18.08 7.35 22.91
C ARG A 177 19.22 6.33 22.71
N ARG A 178 19.30 5.65 21.57
CA ARG A 178 20.46 4.79 21.26
C ARG A 178 21.27 5.32 20.09
N ARG A 179 22.02 6.39 20.37
CA ARG A 179 23.26 6.83 19.69
C ARG A 179 23.71 8.10 20.41
N CYS A 180 24.31 7.89 21.58
CA CYS A 180 25.40 8.73 22.04
C CYS A 180 26.69 8.04 21.57
#